data_AF-G9KF02-F1
#
_entry.id   AF-G9KF02-F1
#
_cell.length_a   1.000
_cell.length_b   1.000
_cell.length_c   1.000
_cell.angle_alpha   90.00
_cell.angle_beta   90.00
_cell.angle_gamma   90.00
#
_symmetry.space_group_name_H-M   'P 1'
#
loop_
_entity.id
_entity.type
_entity.pdbx_description
1 polymer ?
#
loop_
_entity_poly.entity_id
_entity_poly.type
_entity_poly.pdbx_seq_one_letter_code
_entity_poly.pdbx_strand_id
1 'polypeptide(L)'
;QLEKGHGEAALFEGVKRKNQKIKDLLKDKKLKEHNSYVESCIDWNREVLKRELGLTERDIIDIPQLFKLQEEVKGTLKAKAYFPNMVNMLVLGRHLGIPKPFGPVINGRCCLEEKVRALLEPLGLHCTFIDDFYAYHVRHGEVHCGTNVRRQPFSFKWWHMVP
;
A
#
# COMPACT_ATOMS: atom_id res chain seq x y z
N GLN A 1 4.06 16.61 6.08
CA GLN A 1 5.54 16.52 6.18
C GLN A 1 6.21 17.77 5.60
N LEU A 2 5.81 18.29 4.43
CA LEU A 2 6.35 19.53 3.87
C LEU A 2 6.18 20.75 4.78
N GLU A 3 4.97 20.98 5.30
CA GLU A 3 4.65 22.08 6.24
C GLU A 3 5.44 22.01 7.56
N LYS A 4 5.95 20.82 7.90
CA LYS A 4 6.78 20.59 9.09
C LYS A 4 8.29 20.78 8.81
N GLY A 5 8.66 21.29 7.63
CA GLY A 5 10.05 21.56 7.25
C GLY A 5 10.79 20.37 6.63
N HIS A 6 10.16 19.20 6.45
CA HIS A 6 10.82 17.99 5.96
C HIS A 6 10.79 17.83 4.43
N GLY A 7 10.69 18.92 3.67
CA GLY A 7 10.57 18.89 2.21
C GLY A 7 11.75 18.23 1.48
N GLU A 8 12.94 18.24 2.09
CA GLU A 8 14.17 17.63 1.56
C GLU A 8 14.28 16.13 1.82
N ALA A 9 13.49 15.58 2.75
CA ALA A 9 13.49 14.14 3.01
C ALA A 9 13.03 13.39 1.74
N ALA A 10 13.63 12.23 1.47
CA ALA A 10 13.48 11.57 0.18
C ALA A 10 13.00 10.14 0.28
N LEU A 11 12.13 9.75 -0.66
CA LEU A 11 11.83 8.35 -0.92
C LEU A 11 13.05 7.64 -1.48
N PHE A 12 13.10 6.32 -1.26
CA PHE A 12 14.10 5.38 -1.75
C PHE A 12 15.49 5.52 -1.11
N GLU A 13 15.57 6.15 0.07
CA GLU A 13 16.80 6.16 0.85
C GLU A 13 17.18 4.73 1.27
N GLY A 14 18.42 4.33 0.98
CA GLY A 14 18.94 2.99 1.27
C GLY A 14 18.73 1.94 0.18
N VAL A 15 18.06 2.26 -0.94
CA VAL A 15 18.00 1.38 -2.12
C VAL A 15 18.72 2.03 -3.31
N LYS A 16 19.32 1.23 -4.19
CA LYS A 16 19.92 1.65 -5.48
C LYS A 16 18.82 2.06 -6.48
N ARG A 17 18.14 3.17 -6.19
CA ARG A 17 17.17 3.88 -7.05
C ARG A 17 17.37 5.37 -6.84
N LYS A 18 17.01 6.19 -7.83
CA LYS A 18 17.10 7.65 -7.72
C LYS A 18 16.15 8.16 -6.61
N ASN A 19 16.73 8.72 -5.56
CA ASN A 19 15.98 9.36 -4.47
C ASN A 19 15.03 10.45 -4.99
N GLN A 20 13.85 10.55 -4.40
CA GLN A 20 12.82 11.53 -4.77
C GLN A 20 12.40 12.33 -3.54
N LYS A 21 12.68 13.64 -3.52
CA LYS A 21 12.35 14.50 -2.36
C LYS A 21 10.85 14.73 -2.26
N ILE A 22 10.35 14.86 -1.03
CA ILE A 22 8.92 15.14 -0.77
C ILE A 22 8.46 16.39 -1.54
N LYS A 23 9.24 17.48 -1.52
CA LYS A 23 8.87 18.72 -2.20
C LYS A 23 8.74 18.56 -3.72
N ASP A 24 9.52 17.67 -4.32
CA ASP A 24 9.54 17.47 -5.77
C ASP A 24 8.36 16.58 -6.18
N LEU A 25 8.09 15.52 -5.41
CA LEU A 25 6.90 14.67 -5.58
C LEU A 25 5.60 15.48 -5.47
N LEU A 26 5.53 16.40 -4.50
CA LEU A 26 4.38 17.28 -4.33
C LEU A 26 4.23 18.33 -5.43
N LYS A 27 5.27 18.57 -6.25
CA LYS A 27 5.22 19.48 -7.41
C LYS A 27 4.97 18.75 -8.73
N ASP A 28 5.14 17.43 -8.76
CA ASP A 28 4.94 16.61 -9.97
C ASP A 28 3.46 16.53 -10.35
N LYS A 29 3.05 17.36 -11.31
CA LYS A 29 1.66 17.42 -11.81
C LYS A 29 1.24 16.10 -12.45
N LYS A 30 2.13 15.45 -13.20
CA LYS A 30 1.83 14.19 -13.90
C LYS A 30 1.60 13.07 -12.90
N LEU A 31 2.42 12.99 -11.86
CA LEU A 31 2.24 12.02 -10.79
C LEU A 31 0.91 12.25 -10.05
N LYS A 32 0.52 13.51 -9.81
CA LYS A 32 -0.80 13.83 -9.23
C LYS A 32 -1.94 13.38 -10.14
N GLU A 33 -1.90 13.72 -11.42
CA GLU A 33 -2.92 13.29 -12.40
C GLU A 33 -3.06 11.76 -12.45
N HIS A 34 -1.94 11.04 -12.47
CA HIS A 34 -1.94 9.58 -12.39
C HIS A 34 -2.62 9.08 -11.11
N ASN A 35 -2.31 9.67 -9.96
CA ASN A 35 -2.88 9.23 -8.68
C ASN A 35 -4.34 9.64 -8.51
N SER A 36 -4.78 10.79 -9.02
CA SER A 36 -6.21 11.17 -9.04
C SER A 36 -7.04 10.21 -9.87
N TYR A 37 -6.51 9.75 -11.01
CA TYR A 37 -7.15 8.67 -11.77
C TYR A 37 -7.21 7.37 -10.97
N VAL A 38 -6.10 6.93 -10.37
CA VAL A 38 -6.06 5.69 -9.58
C VAL A 38 -6.97 5.77 -8.35
N GLU A 39 -7.02 6.92 -7.67
CA GLU A 39 -7.94 7.21 -6.57
C GLU A 39 -9.39 7.02 -7.02
N SER A 40 -9.80 7.58 -8.16
CA SER A 40 -11.16 7.36 -8.70
C SER A 40 -11.48 5.88 -8.96
N CYS A 41 -10.49 5.08 -9.39
CA CYS A 41 -10.68 3.64 -9.56
C CYS A 41 -10.82 2.92 -8.22
N ILE A 42 -10.07 3.35 -7.19
CA ILE A 42 -10.15 2.79 -5.83
C ILE A 42 -11.48 3.18 -5.20
N ASP A 43 -11.91 4.44 -5.31
CA ASP A 43 -13.17 4.96 -4.78
C ASP A 43 -14.38 4.25 -5.39
N TRP A 44 -14.34 3.97 -6.70
CA TRP A 44 -15.36 3.15 -7.32
C TRP A 44 -15.48 1.78 -6.63
N ASN A 45 -14.36 1.11 -6.36
CA ASN A 45 -14.36 -0.16 -5.64
C ASN A 45 -14.77 -0.01 -4.19
N ARG A 46 -14.43 1.11 -3.52
CA ARG A 46 -14.88 1.43 -2.16
C ARG A 46 -16.40 1.43 -2.09
N GLU A 47 -17.07 2.12 -3.02
CA GLU A 47 -18.53 2.18 -3.06
C GLU A 47 -19.18 0.84 -3.43
N VAL A 48 -18.57 0.07 -4.34
CA VAL A 48 -19.01 -1.31 -4.63
C VAL A 48 -18.90 -2.17 -3.37
N LEU A 49 -17.76 -2.18 -2.68
CA LEU A 49 -17.55 -2.99 -1.48
C LEU A 49 -18.49 -2.58 -0.33
N LYS A 50 -18.72 -1.28 -0.14
CA LYS A 50 -19.70 -0.77 0.83
C LYS A 50 -21.10 -1.29 0.54
N ARG A 51 -21.53 -1.24 -0.72
CA ARG A 51 -22.86 -1.72 -1.13
C ARG A 51 -23.00 -3.24 -1.01
N GLU A 52 -22.07 -4.00 -1.57
CA GLU A 52 -22.21 -5.47 -1.69
C GLU A 52 -21.91 -6.22 -0.39
N LEU A 53 -21.07 -5.66 0.49
CA LEU A 53 -20.67 -6.27 1.76
C LEU A 53 -21.29 -5.59 2.98
N GLY A 54 -22.07 -4.52 2.79
CA GLY A 54 -22.69 -3.75 3.88
C GLY A 54 -21.69 -3.00 4.76
N LEU A 55 -20.53 -2.60 4.20
CA LEU A 55 -19.49 -1.89 4.95
C LEU A 55 -19.84 -0.41 5.13
N THR A 56 -19.38 0.15 6.24
CA THR A 56 -19.38 1.57 6.53
C THR A 56 -17.97 2.14 6.47
N GLU A 57 -17.84 3.46 6.51
CA GLU A 57 -16.52 4.13 6.60
C GLU A 57 -15.71 3.70 7.84
N ARG A 58 -16.37 3.21 8.89
CA ARG A 58 -15.68 2.73 10.12
C ARG A 58 -14.99 1.39 9.92
N ASP A 59 -15.39 0.63 8.91
CA ASP A 59 -14.85 -0.69 8.60
C ASP A 59 -13.63 -0.61 7.66
N ILE A 60 -13.27 0.60 7.20
CA ILE A 60 -12.27 0.81 6.15
C ILE A 60 -11.10 1.65 6.69
N ILE A 61 -9.88 1.22 6.39
CA ILE A 61 -8.65 1.92 6.74
C ILE A 61 -7.87 2.20 5.47
N ASP A 62 -7.60 3.47 5.20
CA ASP A 62 -6.80 3.88 4.05
C ASP A 62 -5.30 3.76 4.37
N ILE A 63 -4.60 2.98 3.57
CA ILE A 63 -3.14 2.81 3.64
C ILE A 63 -2.48 3.81 2.68
N PRO A 64 -1.53 4.65 3.13
CA PRO A 64 -0.90 5.65 2.25
C PRO A 64 -0.07 4.96 1.17
N GLN A 65 -0.52 5.07 -0.08
CA GLN A 65 0.11 4.41 -1.22
C GLN A 65 0.11 5.36 -2.43
N LEU A 66 1.22 5.38 -3.18
CA LEU A 66 1.29 6.06 -4.47
C LEU A 66 1.42 5.05 -5.61
N PHE A 67 0.89 5.45 -6.77
CA PHE A 67 0.95 4.74 -8.02
C PHE A 67 1.52 5.63 -9.13
N LYS A 68 1.86 5.00 -10.26
CA LYS A 68 2.14 5.66 -11.52
C LYS A 68 1.48 4.87 -12.64
N LEU A 69 1.03 5.58 -13.67
CA LEU A 69 0.61 4.93 -14.90
C LEU A 69 1.82 4.65 -15.78
N GLN A 70 1.89 3.44 -16.33
CA GLN A 70 2.91 3.00 -17.26
C GLN A 70 2.23 2.29 -18.44
N GLU A 71 2.74 2.50 -19.64
CA GLU A 71 2.27 1.79 -20.82
C GLU A 71 2.68 0.32 -20.74
N GLU A 72 1.73 -0.59 -20.97
CA GLU A 72 2.00 -2.04 -21.05
C GLU A 72 1.86 -2.58 -22.47
N VAL A 73 0.67 -2.45 -23.07
CA VAL A 73 0.38 -2.91 -24.44
C VAL A 73 -0.09 -1.71 -25.25
N LYS A 74 0.55 -1.47 -26.40
CA LYS A 74 0.35 -0.37 -27.37
C LYS A 74 -0.82 0.57 -27.02
N GLY A 75 -0.52 1.66 -26.34
CA GLY A 75 -1.45 2.74 -26.01
C GLY A 75 -2.24 2.58 -24.71
N THR A 76 -2.18 1.43 -24.04
CA THR A 76 -2.91 1.22 -22.77
C THR A 76 -2.02 1.52 -21.56
N LEU A 77 -2.41 2.53 -20.81
CA LEU A 77 -1.82 2.88 -19.51
C LEU A 77 -2.40 2.00 -18.41
N LYS A 78 -1.53 1.39 -17.60
CA LYS A 78 -1.89 0.59 -16.41
C LYS A 78 -1.17 1.11 -15.17
N ALA A 79 -1.83 0.99 -14.02
CA ALA A 79 -1.30 1.43 -12.74
C ALA A 79 -0.25 0.45 -12.22
N LYS A 80 0.89 0.99 -11.76
CA LYS A 80 1.95 0.26 -11.05
C LYS A 80 2.28 1.00 -9.76
N ALA A 81 2.66 0.24 -8.74
CA ALA A 81 3.05 0.81 -7.45
C ALA A 81 4.27 1.74 -7.62
N TYR A 82 4.21 2.94 -7.02
CA TYR A 82 5.31 3.91 -7.12
C TYR A 82 6.49 3.52 -6.21
N PHE A 83 6.15 3.08 -5.00
CA PHE A 83 6.98 2.42 -3.98
C PHE A 83 6.29 1.11 -3.55
N PRO A 84 6.96 0.18 -2.83
CA PRO A 84 6.40 -1.12 -2.45
C PRO A 84 4.97 -1.03 -1.90
N ASN A 85 4.06 -1.80 -2.49
CA ASN A 85 2.62 -1.69 -2.22
C ASN A 85 2.26 -2.29 -0.85
N MET A 86 2.14 -1.45 0.17
CA MET A 86 1.99 -1.90 1.55
C MET A 86 0.70 -2.71 1.81
N VAL A 87 -0.35 -2.56 1.01
CA VAL A 87 -1.59 -3.36 1.17
C VAL A 87 -1.40 -4.82 0.70
N ASN A 88 -0.38 -5.10 -0.13
CA ASN A 88 -0.04 -6.43 -0.62
C ASN A 88 0.78 -7.21 0.44
N MET A 89 0.22 -7.31 1.65
CA MET A 89 0.87 -7.85 2.84
C MET A 89 0.50 -9.31 3.11
N LEU A 90 1.38 -10.02 3.82
CA LEU A 90 1.10 -11.34 4.41
C LEU A 90 0.38 -11.18 5.76
N VAL A 91 -0.80 -11.77 5.90
CA VAL A 91 -1.61 -11.70 7.14
C VAL A 91 -1.61 -13.05 7.87
N LEU A 92 -0.92 -13.13 9.02
CA LEU A 92 -0.82 -14.30 9.91
C LEU A 92 -1.46 -13.99 11.27
N GLY A 93 -2.80 -13.99 11.31
CA GLY A 93 -3.54 -13.59 12.51
C GLY A 93 -3.27 -12.12 12.83
N ARG A 94 -2.66 -11.85 13.99
CA ARG A 94 -2.27 -10.49 14.40
C ARG A 94 -0.91 -10.05 13.87
N HIS A 95 -0.15 -10.91 13.22
CA HIS A 95 1.18 -10.55 12.67
C HIS A 95 1.08 -10.24 11.18
N LEU A 96 1.54 -9.05 10.79
CA LEU A 96 1.50 -8.55 9.42
C LEU A 96 2.91 -8.48 8.84
N GLY A 97 3.13 -9.17 7.72
CA GLY A 97 4.32 -9.04 6.88
C GLY A 97 4.07 -8.02 5.77
N ILE A 98 4.38 -6.76 6.03
CA ILE A 98 4.07 -5.62 5.17
C ILE A 98 5.28 -5.32 4.28
N PRO A 99 5.12 -5.12 2.96
CA PRO A 99 6.21 -4.67 2.10
C PRO A 99 6.85 -3.38 2.63
N LYS A 100 8.18 -3.34 2.72
CA LYS A 100 8.91 -2.19 3.27
C LYS A 100 8.85 -1.03 2.27
N PRO A 101 8.26 0.12 2.60
CA PRO A 101 7.98 1.17 1.61
C PRO A 101 9.20 2.00 1.20
N PHE A 102 10.30 1.96 1.97
CA PHE A 102 11.48 2.83 1.78
C PHE A 102 11.09 4.31 1.63
N GLY A 103 10.11 4.74 2.43
CA GLY A 103 9.67 6.12 2.47
C GLY A 103 10.68 7.06 3.13
N PRO A 104 10.42 8.37 3.10
CA PRO A 104 11.31 9.38 3.67
C PRO A 104 11.59 9.13 5.14
N VAL A 105 12.87 9.17 5.51
CA VAL A 105 13.30 9.07 6.90
C VAL A 105 13.19 10.44 7.56
N ILE A 106 12.36 10.52 8.60
CA ILE A 106 12.12 11.72 9.40
C ILE A 106 12.31 11.33 10.86
N ASN A 107 13.17 12.05 11.59
CA ASN A 107 13.52 11.74 12.97
C ASN A 107 14.01 10.29 13.17
N GLY A 108 14.78 9.76 12.21
CA GLY A 108 15.37 8.42 12.27
C GLY A 108 14.43 7.27 11.90
N ARG A 109 13.18 7.54 11.48
CA ARG A 109 12.21 6.51 11.09
C ARG A 109 11.54 6.82 9.76
N CYS A 110 11.16 5.77 9.04
CA CYS A 110 10.40 5.92 7.80
C CYS A 110 8.98 6.40 8.12
N CYS A 111 8.60 7.58 7.62
CA CYS A 111 7.31 8.18 7.97
C CYS A 111 6.09 7.39 7.45
N LEU A 112 6.26 6.59 6.38
CA LEU A 112 5.22 5.68 5.87
C LEU A 112 5.02 4.49 6.80
N GLU A 113 6.12 3.89 7.29
CA GLU A 113 6.04 2.81 8.29
C GLU A 113 5.36 3.29 9.57
N GLU A 114 5.73 4.48 10.05
CA GLU A 114 5.10 5.08 11.24
C GLU A 114 3.60 5.34 11.02
N LYS A 115 3.20 5.85 9.86
CA LYS A 115 1.79 6.08 9.55
C LYS A 115 0.99 4.77 9.54
N VAL A 116 1.54 3.70 8.95
CA VAL A 116 0.89 2.38 8.94
C VAL A 116 0.81 1.80 10.35
N ARG A 117 1.87 1.91 11.16
CA ARG A 117 1.82 1.50 12.58
C ARG A 117 0.73 2.25 13.34
N ALA A 118 0.66 3.57 13.20
CA ALA A 118 -0.34 4.40 13.88
C ALA A 118 -1.78 4.03 13.50
N LEU A 119 -2.02 3.48 12.31
CA LEU A 119 -3.33 3.01 11.89
C LEU A 119 -3.67 1.61 12.42
N LEU A 120 -2.69 0.69 12.45
CA LEU A 120 -2.95 -0.74 12.64
C LEU A 120 -2.62 -1.25 14.05
N GLU A 121 -1.59 -0.71 14.72
CA GLU A 121 -1.21 -1.13 16.07
C GLU A 121 -2.30 -0.89 17.13
N PRO A 122 -3.11 0.19 17.07
CA PRO A 122 -4.25 0.36 17.98
C PRO A 122 -5.30 -0.76 17.90
N LEU A 123 -5.33 -1.53 16.80
CA LEU A 123 -6.21 -2.69 16.62
C LEU A 123 -5.60 -3.99 17.17
N GLY A 124 -4.41 -3.92 17.79
CA GLY A 124 -3.66 -5.07 18.28
C GLY A 124 -2.92 -5.84 17.18
N LEU A 125 -2.65 -5.20 16.04
CA LEU A 125 -1.88 -5.79 14.93
C LEU A 125 -0.39 -5.46 15.08
N HIS A 126 0.47 -6.44 14.77
CA HIS A 126 1.91 -6.33 14.83
C HIS A 126 2.49 -6.15 13.43
N CYS A 127 2.95 -4.94 13.12
CA CYS A 127 3.51 -4.60 11.80
C CYS A 127 5.00 -4.98 11.71
N THR A 128 5.35 -5.87 10.79
CA THR A 128 6.73 -6.20 10.41
C THR A 128 6.94 -5.77 8.96
N PHE A 129 7.92 -4.89 8.71
CA PHE A 129 8.22 -4.41 7.36
C PHE A 129 9.32 -5.25 6.72
N ILE A 130 8.99 -5.94 5.63
CA ILE A 130 9.84 -6.91 4.93
C ILE A 130 10.45 -6.23 3.71
N ASP A 131 11.78 -6.23 3.61
CA ASP A 131 12.45 -5.78 2.39
C ASP A 131 12.28 -6.82 1.28
N ASP A 132 11.42 -6.49 0.32
CA ASP A 132 11.16 -7.27 -0.88
C ASP A 132 11.52 -6.48 -2.16
N PHE A 133 12.26 -5.36 -2.03
CA PHE A 133 12.39 -4.38 -3.11
C PHE A 133 12.98 -4.98 -4.40
N TYR A 134 14.11 -5.67 -4.30
CA TYR A 134 14.78 -6.26 -5.47
C TYR A 134 14.25 -7.64 -5.84
N ALA A 135 13.72 -8.37 -4.87
CA ALA A 135 13.24 -9.73 -5.08
C ALA A 135 11.86 -9.73 -5.74
N TYR A 136 10.97 -8.82 -5.36
CA TYR A 136 9.56 -8.79 -5.77
C TYR A 136 9.14 -7.43 -6.35
N HIS A 137 9.34 -6.31 -5.64
CA HIS A 137 8.77 -5.00 -6.04
C HIS A 137 9.16 -4.59 -7.47
N VAL A 138 10.46 -4.65 -7.80
CA VAL A 138 10.96 -4.32 -9.15
C VAL A 138 10.44 -5.27 -10.25
N ARG A 139 9.90 -6.43 -9.86
CA ARG A 139 9.25 -7.42 -10.72
C ARG A 139 7.72 -7.30 -10.72
N HIS A 140 7.17 -6.20 -10.20
CA HIS A 140 5.74 -5.88 -10.16
C HIS A 140 4.89 -6.75 -9.22
N GLY A 141 5.46 -7.23 -8.12
CA GLY A 141 4.72 -7.88 -7.04
C GLY A 141 5.32 -7.56 -5.67
N GLU A 142 4.67 -7.93 -4.58
CA GLU A 142 5.21 -7.73 -3.22
C GLU A 142 5.07 -9.02 -2.39
N VAL A 143 5.26 -8.93 -1.07
CA VAL A 143 5.12 -10.02 -0.09
C VAL A 143 3.92 -10.95 -0.37
N HIS A 144 2.69 -10.42 -0.51
CA HIS A 144 1.52 -11.28 -0.76
C HIS A 144 1.61 -11.99 -2.10
N CYS A 145 2.10 -11.34 -3.16
CA CYS A 145 2.30 -11.99 -4.47
C CYS A 145 3.30 -13.15 -4.41
N GLY A 146 4.27 -13.09 -3.50
CA GLY A 146 5.31 -14.12 -3.32
C GLY A 146 4.96 -15.24 -2.35
N THR A 147 3.82 -15.18 -1.69
CA THR A 147 3.46 -16.09 -0.60
C THR A 147 2.05 -16.65 -0.75
N ASN A 148 1.76 -17.71 0.00
CA ASN A 148 0.41 -18.24 0.13
C ASN A 148 0.24 -18.83 1.53
N VAL A 149 -0.99 -18.92 2.05
CA VAL A 149 -1.27 -19.36 3.42
C VAL A 149 -2.40 -20.37 3.43
N ARG A 150 -2.14 -21.55 4.00
CA ARG A 150 -3.21 -22.48 4.39
C ARG A 150 -3.83 -22.01 5.70
N ARG A 151 -5.13 -21.73 5.70
CA ARG A 151 -5.88 -21.23 6.87
C ARG A 151 -6.81 -22.31 7.41
N GLN A 152 -7.22 -22.16 8.67
CA GLN A 152 -8.24 -23.00 9.26
C GLN A 152 -9.58 -22.79 8.51
N PRO A 153 -10.32 -23.86 8.15
CA PRO A 153 -11.65 -23.73 7.57
C PRO A 153 -12.62 -23.02 8.51
N PHE A 154 -13.68 -22.43 7.96
CA PHE A 154 -14.78 -21.92 8.77
C PHE A 154 -15.37 -23.03 9.63
N SER A 155 -15.76 -22.71 10.87
CA SER A 155 -16.49 -23.62 11.75
C SER A 155 -17.93 -23.85 11.24
N PHE A 156 -18.51 -22.82 10.58
CA PHE A 156 -19.79 -22.88 9.90
C PHE A 156 -19.79 -23.95 8.81
N LYS A 157 -20.84 -24.78 8.77
CA LYS A 157 -20.98 -25.85 7.79
C LYS A 157 -21.61 -25.28 6.53
N TRP A 158 -20.90 -25.34 5.40
CA TRP A 158 -21.31 -24.71 4.14
C TRP A 158 -22.71 -25.16 3.68
N TRP A 159 -23.09 -26.41 3.94
CA TRP A 159 -24.40 -26.97 3.57
C TRP A 159 -25.58 -26.47 4.44
N HIS A 160 -25.32 -25.66 5.47
CA HIS A 160 -26.37 -24.95 6.21
C HIS A 160 -26.66 -23.56 5.63
N MET A 161 -25.89 -23.08 4.65
CA MET A 161 -26.19 -21.84 3.95
C MET A 161 -27.43 -22.02 3.06
N VAL A 162 -28.23 -20.97 2.92
CA VAL A 162 -29.27 -20.84 1.89
C VAL A 162 -28.79 -19.74 0.94
N PRO A 163 -28.14 -20.09 -0.18
CA PRO A 163 -27.53 -19.12 -1.09
C PRO A 163 -28.54 -18.33 -1.92
#